data_AF-A0A833FY17-F1
#
_entry.id   AF-A0A833FY17-F1
#
_cell.length_a   1.000
_cell.length_b   1.000
_cell.length_c   1.000
_cell.angle_alpha   90.00
_cell.angle_beta   90.00
_cell.angle_gamma   90.00
#
_symmetry.space_group_name_H-M   'P 1'
#
loop_
_entity.id
_entity.type
_entity.pdbx_description
1 polymer ?
#
loop_
_entity_poly.entity_id
_entity_poly.type
_entity_poly.pdbx_seq_one_letter_code
_entity_poly.pdbx_strand_id
1 'polypeptide(L)' 'MPAWILYYVAATFGAMMLALLIGRIKNRDAQQWAFFCFLFPPAILLLLVLPRRQSPRPKRMSWEEDHRRTLARDDTD' A
#
# COMPACT_ATOMS: atom_id res chain seq x y z
N MET A 1 27.29 -8.84 14.34
CA MET A 1 25.86 -8.68 14.04
C MET A 1 25.21 -10.04 14.14
N PRO A 2 24.20 -10.24 15.00
CA PRO A 2 23.57 -11.55 15.13
C PRO A 2 22.78 -11.89 13.85
N ALA A 3 22.98 -13.10 13.31
CA ALA A 3 22.50 -13.51 11.98
C ALA A 3 20.97 -13.43 11.80
N TRP A 4 20.20 -13.58 12.88
CA TRP A 4 18.74 -13.48 12.85
C TRP A 4 18.22 -12.13 12.33
N ILE A 5 18.99 -11.05 12.52
CA ILE A 5 18.62 -9.72 12.01
C ILE A 5 18.60 -9.71 10.49
N LEU A 6 19.56 -10.39 9.84
CA LEU A 6 19.64 -10.45 8.38
C LEU A 6 18.44 -11.20 7.79
N TYR A 7 18.08 -12.33 8.40
CA TYR A 7 16.89 -13.09 7.99
C TYR A 7 15.61 -12.28 8.17
N TYR A 8 15.48 -11.57 9.29
CA TYR A 8 14.32 -10.74 9.55
C TYR A 8 14.17 -9.63 8.51
N VAL A 9 15.25 -8.88 8.26
CA VAL A 9 15.29 -7.78 7.28
C VAL A 9 15.00 -8.30 5.86
N ALA A 10 15.63 -9.40 5.45
CA ALA A 10 15.38 -10.00 4.14
C ALA A 10 13.90 -10.42 3.99
N ALA A 11 13.29 -10.97 5.05
CA ALA A 11 11.88 -11.34 5.04
C ALA A 11 10.96 -10.11 4.97
N THR A 12 11.27 -9.02 5.68
CA THR A 12 10.50 -7.76 5.63
C THR A 12 10.50 -7.16 4.23
N PHE A 13 11.68 -7.05 3.62
CA PHE A 13 11.82 -6.53 2.25
C PHE A 13 11.13 -7.43 1.22
N GLY A 14 11.28 -8.76 1.35
CA GLY A 14 10.59 -9.72 0.48
C GLY A 14 9.06 -9.60 0.57
N ALA A 15 8.52 -9.50 1.79
CA ALA A 15 7.08 -9.33 2.01
C ALA A 15 6.58 -8.00 1.44
N MET A 16 7.30 -6.90 1.64
CA MET A 16 6.98 -5.59 1.07
C MET A 16 6.89 -5.64 -0.46
N MET A 17 7.89 -6.26 -1.11
CA MET A 17 7.97 -6.33 -2.57
C MET A 17 6.85 -7.20 -3.16
N LEU A 18 6.55 -8.33 -2.52
CA LEU A 18 5.42 -9.18 -2.91
C LEU A 18 4.07 -8.48 -2.69
N ALA A 19 3.92 -7.71 -1.62
CA ALA A 19 2.69 -6.97 -1.34
C ALA A 19 2.40 -5.89 -2.39
N LEU A 20 3.44 -5.23 -2.92
CA LEU A 20 3.30 -4.29 -4.03
C LEU A 20 2.75 -4.98 -5.29
N LEU A 21 3.26 -6.17 -5.62
CA LEU A 21 2.84 -6.95 -6.79
C LEU A 21 1.40 -7.47 -6.62
N ILE A 22 1.14 -8.19 -5.52
CA ILE A 22 -0.17 -8.78 -5.24
C ILE A 22 -1.23 -7.70 -5.06
N GLY A 23 -0.88 -6.57 -4.43
CA GLY A 23 -1.77 -5.42 -4.28
C GLY A 23 -2.27 -4.90 -5.62
N ARG A 24 -1.37 -4.78 -6.62
CA ARG A 24 -1.78 -4.36 -7.97
C ARG A 24 -2.64 -5.41 -8.67
N ILE A 25 -2.29 -6.69 -8.59
CA ILE A 25 -3.05 -7.78 -9.22
C ILE A 25 -4.47 -7.87 -8.63
N LYS A 26 -4.58 -7.75 -7.31
CA LYS A 26 -5.86 -7.84 -6.59
C LYS A 26 -6.65 -6.52 -6.57
N ASN A 27 -6.18 -5.50 -7.29
CA ASN A 27 -6.80 -4.17 -7.33
C ASN A 27 -7.02 -3.57 -5.92
N ARG A 28 -6.05 -3.81 -5.03
CA ARG A 28 -5.97 -3.32 -3.66
C ARG A 28 -4.91 -2.23 -3.58
N ASP A 29 -4.94 -1.43 -2.52
CA ASP A 29 -3.94 -0.37 -2.31
C ASP A 29 -2.56 -0.95 -2.01
N ALA A 30 -1.79 -1.15 -3.08
CA ALA A 30 -0.46 -1.73 -3.06
C ALA A 30 0.48 -0.99 -2.08
N GLN A 31 0.44 0.34 -2.05
CA GLN A 31 1.27 1.13 -1.12
C GLN A 31 0.91 0.89 0.34
N GLN A 32 -0.39 0.82 0.65
CA GLN A 32 -0.87 0.59 2.02
C GLN A 32 -0.54 -0.83 2.49
N TRP A 33 -0.69 -1.83 1.61
CA TRP A 33 -0.31 -3.20 1.92
C TRP A 33 1.20 -3.42 2.00
N ALA A 34 1.99 -2.71 1.20
CA ALA A 34 3.44 -2.70 1.32
C ALA A 34 3.90 -2.15 2.68
N PHE A 35 3.28 -1.05 3.14
CA PHE A 35 3.52 -0.51 4.48
C PHE A 35 3.18 -1.52 5.58
N PHE A 36 2.01 -2.18 5.50
CA PHE A 36 1.64 -3.21 6.47
C PHE A 36 2.60 -4.42 6.47
N CYS A 37 3.08 -4.85 5.29
CA CYS A 37 4.03 -5.96 5.20
C CYS A 37 5.46 -5.57 5.64
N PHE A 38 5.82 -4.28 5.56
CA PHE A 38 7.05 -3.77 6.14
C PHE A 38 6.98 -3.70 7.68
N LEU A 39 5.85 -3.23 8.22
CA LEU A 39 5.67 -3.14 9.68
C LEU A 39 5.45 -4.52 10.33
N PHE A 40 4.71 -5.39 9.64
CA PHE A 40 4.36 -6.72 10.08
C PHE A 40 4.45 -7.70 8.90
N PRO A 41 5.62 -8.34 8.67
CA PRO A 41 5.83 -9.27 7.55
C PRO A 41 4.72 -10.30 7.33
N PRO A 42 4.11 -10.90 8.39
CA PRO A 42 3.03 -11.87 8.22
C PRO A 42 1.74 -11.29 7.63
N ALA A 43 1.58 -9.96 7.55
CA ALA A 43 0.41 -9.30 6.93
C ALA A 43 0.20 -9.70 5.47
N ILE A 44 1.24 -10.20 4.79
CA ILE A 44 1.12 -10.72 3.43
C ILE A 44 0.16 -11.91 3.31
N LEU A 45 0.01 -12.71 4.37
CA LEU A 45 -0.94 -13.83 4.39
C LEU A 45 -2.38 -13.32 4.31
N LEU A 46 -2.68 -12.21 5.00
CA LEU A 46 -4.00 -11.55 4.90
C LEU A 46 -4.24 -11.06 3.47
N LEU A 47 -3.22 -10.47 2.82
CA LEU A 47 -3.33 -10.04 1.42
C LEU A 47 -3.60 -11.22 0.48
N LEU A 48 -2.99 -12.37 0.73
CA LEU A 48 -3.20 -13.62 -0.03
C LEU A 48 -4.61 -14.19 0.15
N VAL A 49 -5.16 -14.15 1.36
CA VAL A 49 -6.53 -14.64 1.64
C VAL A 49 -7.60 -13.68 1.10
N LEU A 50 -7.37 -12.37 1.15
CA LEU A 50 -8.40 -11.41 0.79
C LEU A 50 -8.75 -11.46 -0.71
N PRO A 51 -10.05 -11.48 -1.10
CA PRO A 51 -10.45 -11.58 -2.49
C PRO A 51 -10.09 -10.32 -3.29
N ARG A 52 -9.92 -10.49 -4.61
CA ARG A 52 -9.68 -9.39 -5.54
C ARG A 52 -10.85 -8.41 -5.49
N ARG A 53 -10.57 -7.11 -5.36
CA ARG A 53 -11.60 -6.07 -5.35
C ARG A 53 -12.09 -5.86 -6.78
N GLN A 54 -13.35 -6.22 -7.05
CA GLN A 54 -13.97 -6.10 -8.39
C GLN A 54 -14.44 -4.66 -8.71
N SER A 55 -14.61 -3.81 -7.69
CA SER A 55 -14.93 -2.40 -7.87
C SER A 55 -13.83 -1.68 -8.65
N PRO A 56 -14.17 -0.67 -9.49
CA PRO A 56 -13.22 0.31 -9.96
C PRO A 56 -12.41 0.81 -8.77
N ARG A 57 -11.07 0.83 -8.91
CA ARG A 57 -10.21 1.33 -7.84
C ARG A 57 -10.59 2.78 -7.60
N PRO A 58 -11.01 3.16 -6.37
CA PRO A 58 -11.23 4.57 -6.09
C PRO A 58 -9.91 5.29 -6.38
N LYS A 59 -9.93 6.22 -7.34
CA LYS A 59 -8.77 7.04 -7.66
C LYS A 59 -8.45 7.81 -6.39
N ARG A 60 -7.30 7.50 -5.78
CA ARG A 60 -6.81 8.31 -4.66
C ARG A 60 -6.55 9.70 -5.23
N MET A 61 -7.26 10.69 -4.73
CA MET A 61 -7.08 12.08 -5.15
C MET A 61 -5.62 12.45 -4.89
N SER A 62 -4.94 13.02 -5.88
CA SER A 62 -3.58 13.48 -5.65
C SER A 62 -3.60 14.67 -4.70
N TRP A 63 -2.48 14.90 -4.01
CA TRP A 63 -2.34 16.08 -3.17
C TRP A 63 -2.54 17.37 -3.98
N GLU A 64 -2.06 17.40 -5.22
CA GLU A 64 -2.26 18.54 -6.14
C GLU A 64 -3.74 18.74 -6.50
N GLU A 65 -4.49 17.66 -6.74
CA GLU A 65 -5.93 17.72 -7.04
C GLU A 65 -6.73 18.27 -5.85
N ASP A 66 -6.38 17.83 -4.64
CA ASP A 66 -7.01 18.29 -3.40
C ASP A 66 -6.67 19.75 -3.09
N HIS A 67 -5.40 20.13 -3.25
CA HIS A 67 -4.93 21.49 -3.08
C HIS A 67 -5.59 22.44 -4.09
N ARG A 68 -5.68 22.05 -5.37
CA ARG A 68 -6.37 22.84 -6.41
C ARG A 68 -7.86 23.01 -6.09
N ARG A 69 -8.54 21.97 -5.60
CA ARG A 69 -9.96 22.07 -5.17
C ARG A 69 -10.13 23.03 -4.01
N THR A 70 -9.17 23.05 -3.09
CA THR A 70 -9.21 23.93 -1.92
C THR A 70 -9.03 25.39 -2.33
N LEU A 71 -8.06 25.69 -3.20
CA LEU A 71 -7.87 27.05 -3.74
C LEU A 71 -9.10 27.52 -4.54
N ALA A 72 -9.64 26.66 -5.41
CA ALA A 72 -10.83 27.00 -6.19
C ALA A 72 -12.08 27.25 -5.34
N ARG A 73 -12.12 26.74 -4.10
CA ARG A 73 -13.18 27.02 -3.12
C ARG A 73 -12.95 28.38 -2.44
N ASP A 74 -11.70 28.71 -2.12
CA ASP A 74 -11.30 29.99 -1.52
C ASP A 74 -11.57 31.17 -2.48
N ASP A 75 -11.40 30.95 -3.80
CA ASP A 75 -11.67 31.96 -4.84
C ASP A 75 -13.17 32.34 -4.99
N THR A 76 -14.09 31.54 -4.42
CA THR A 76 -15.55 31.74 -4.57
C THR A 76 -16.22 32.41 -3.37
N ASP A 77 -15.50 32.57 -2.26
CA ASP A 77 -15.97 33.19 -1.01
C ASP A 77 -15.55 34.68 -0.92
#